data_AF-A0A2J0MPC4-F1
#
_entry.id   AF-A0A2J0MPC4-F1
#
_cell.length_a   1.000
_cell.length_b   1.000
_cell.length_c   1.000
_cell.angle_alpha   90.00
_cell.angle_beta   90.00
_cell.angle_gamma   90.00
#
_symmetry.space_group_name_H-M   'P 1'
#
loop_
_entity.id
_entity.type
_entity.pdbx_description
1 polymer ?
#
loop_
_entity_poly.entity_id
_entity_poly.type
_entity_poly.pdbx_seq_one_letter_code
_entity_poly.pdbx_strand_id
1 'polypeptide(L)'
;GKSKVGLAVGDSEISIAFAYKTLDNDEKLLGNLREIIKEREIDQIILGELGMSGEQKGSFDAQEIGAEMQKELGVQVRYQEEMFSTKMAQDSLKEKGAKKIKELDNQEAARIILQSWLDKN
;
A
#
# COMPACT_ATOMS: atom_id res chain seq x y z
N GLY A 1 -6.74 -2.72 -1.13
CA GLY A 1 -7.97 -2.28 -1.82
C GLY A 1 -9.11 -3.25 -1.56
N LYS A 2 -10.36 -2.83 -1.80
CA LYS A 2 -11.58 -3.56 -1.40
C LYS A 2 -11.70 -5.01 -1.90
N SER A 3 -11.03 -5.34 -3.00
CA SER A 3 -10.95 -6.71 -3.54
C SER A 3 -9.53 -7.21 -3.75
N LYS A 4 -8.56 -6.32 -3.90
CA LYS A 4 -7.15 -6.65 -4.18
C LYS A 4 -6.20 -5.79 -3.37
N VAL A 5 -5.08 -6.37 -2.97
CA VAL A 5 -4.01 -5.75 -2.22
C VAL A 5 -2.73 -5.84 -3.05
N GLY A 6 -2.22 -4.69 -3.47
CA GLY A 6 -0.92 -4.61 -4.11
C GLY A 6 0.18 -4.70 -3.06
N LEU A 7 1.23 -5.45 -3.36
CA LEU A 7 2.40 -5.61 -2.51
C LEU A 7 3.63 -5.08 -3.25
N ALA A 8 4.48 -4.41 -2.48
CA ALA A 8 5.81 -4.01 -2.88
C ALA A 8 6.80 -4.45 -1.80
N VAL A 9 8.03 -4.71 -2.23
CA VAL A 9 9.15 -5.01 -1.35
C VAL A 9 10.24 -3.98 -1.64
N GLY A 10 10.99 -3.60 -0.63
CA GLY A 10 12.02 -2.59 -0.77
C GLY A 10 13.08 -2.78 0.28
N ASP A 11 14.23 -2.18 0.02
CA ASP A 11 15.38 -2.23 0.89
C ASP A 11 15.67 -0.82 1.40
N SER A 12 15.80 -0.69 2.72
CA SER A 12 15.99 0.60 3.38
C SER A 12 17.43 1.09 3.36
N GLU A 13 18.42 0.23 3.09
CA GLU A 13 19.83 0.61 3.02
C GLU A 13 20.15 1.26 1.66
N ILE A 14 19.53 0.75 0.58
CA ILE A 14 19.67 1.30 -0.77
C ILE A 14 18.49 2.20 -1.18
N SER A 15 17.51 2.42 -0.29
CA SER A 15 16.33 3.25 -0.47
C SER A 15 15.58 3.01 -1.78
N ILE A 16 15.33 1.74 -2.14
CA ILE A 16 14.62 1.39 -3.38
C ILE A 16 13.46 0.42 -3.15
N ALA A 17 12.36 0.63 -3.86
CA ALA A 17 11.18 -0.22 -3.83
C ALA A 17 10.89 -0.87 -5.20
N PHE A 18 10.41 -2.11 -5.15
CA PHE A 18 10.01 -2.91 -6.29
C PHE A 18 8.57 -3.41 -6.11
N ALA A 19 7.81 -3.38 -7.20
CA ALA A 19 6.50 -4.03 -7.25
C ALA A 19 6.71 -5.55 -7.12
N TYR A 20 5.92 -6.19 -6.27
CA TYR A 20 6.11 -7.59 -5.95
C TYR A 20 5.00 -8.48 -6.50
N LYS A 21 3.78 -8.34 -5.97
CA LYS A 21 2.60 -9.07 -6.48
C LYS A 21 1.32 -8.40 -6.04
N THR A 22 0.22 -8.79 -6.67
CA THR A 22 -1.13 -8.45 -6.20
C THR A 22 -1.79 -9.69 -5.60
N LEU A 23 -2.30 -9.57 -4.38
CA LEU A 23 -3.10 -10.60 -3.71
C LEU A 23 -4.58 -10.21 -3.69
N ASP A 24 -5.45 -11.20 -3.63
CA ASP A 24 -6.87 -10.98 -3.36
C ASP A 24 -7.09 -10.71 -1.87
N ASN A 25 -7.99 -9.78 -1.57
CA ASN A 25 -8.33 -9.37 -0.21
C ASN A 25 -9.35 -10.36 0.40
N ASP A 26 -8.88 -11.57 0.67
CA ASP A 26 -9.66 -12.71 1.16
C ASP A 26 -9.09 -13.22 2.51
N GLU A 27 -9.76 -14.17 3.16
CA GLU A 27 -9.33 -14.79 4.43
C GLU A 27 -7.89 -15.34 4.39
N LYS A 28 -7.38 -15.68 3.20
CA LYS A 28 -6.02 -16.18 2.99
C LYS A 28 -4.94 -15.09 2.96
N LEU A 29 -5.32 -13.82 2.95
CA LEU A 29 -4.39 -12.69 2.81
C LEU A 29 -3.33 -12.70 3.92
N LEU A 30 -3.75 -12.83 5.18
CA LEU A 30 -2.85 -12.81 6.34
C LEU A 30 -1.89 -14.00 6.33
N GLY A 31 -2.37 -15.19 5.96
CA GLY A 31 -1.53 -16.38 5.79
C GLY A 31 -0.47 -16.19 4.71
N ASN A 32 -0.87 -15.66 3.54
CA ASN A 32 0.04 -15.37 2.44
C ASN A 32 1.09 -14.30 2.83
N LEU A 33 0.67 -13.25 3.52
CA LEU A 33 1.58 -12.22 4.03
C LEU A 33 2.60 -12.79 5.00
N ARG A 34 2.17 -13.66 5.92
CA ARG A 34 3.05 -14.33 6.86
C ARG A 34 4.13 -15.15 6.18
N GLU A 35 3.80 -15.87 5.12
CA GLU A 35 4.80 -16.64 4.34
C GLU A 35 5.79 -15.71 3.65
N ILE A 36 5.31 -14.62 3.03
CA ILE A 36 6.18 -13.65 2.36
C ILE A 36 7.13 -12.99 3.35
N ILE A 37 6.63 -12.59 4.53
CA ILE A 37 7.43 -11.95 5.58
C ILE A 37 8.55 -12.88 6.03
N LYS A 38 8.26 -14.17 6.19
CA LYS A 38 9.28 -15.17 6.57
C LYS A 38 10.26 -15.47 5.43
N GLU A 39 9.77 -15.63 4.21
CA GLU A 39 10.61 -15.95 3.04
C GLU A 39 11.58 -14.80 2.72
N ARG A 40 11.14 -13.56 2.91
CA ARG A 40 11.88 -12.35 2.55
C ARG A 40 12.52 -11.64 3.74
N GLU A 41 12.39 -12.21 4.94
CA GLU A 41 12.91 -11.62 6.19
C GLU A 41 12.49 -10.15 6.36
N ILE A 42 11.20 -9.86 6.14
CA ILE A 42 10.66 -8.50 6.22
C ILE A 42 10.56 -8.05 7.68
N ASP A 43 11.28 -6.99 8.03
CA ASP A 43 11.27 -6.42 9.39
C ASP A 43 10.08 -5.47 9.64
N GLN A 44 9.67 -4.74 8.60
CA GLN A 44 8.67 -3.67 8.72
C GLN A 44 7.70 -3.67 7.53
N ILE A 45 6.42 -3.44 7.83
CA ILE A 45 5.35 -3.24 6.84
C ILE A 45 5.01 -1.76 6.77
N ILE A 46 4.94 -1.21 5.55
CA ILE A 46 4.39 0.12 5.29
C ILE A 46 3.00 -0.03 4.70
N LEU A 47 1.99 0.51 5.37
CA LEU A 47 0.61 0.53 4.91
C LEU A 47 0.26 1.94 4.42
N GLY A 48 -0.24 2.03 3.19
CA GLY A 48 -0.81 3.26 2.66
C GLY A 48 -2.13 3.58 3.38
N GLU A 49 -2.24 4.80 3.92
CA GLU A 49 -3.50 5.33 4.45
C GLU A 49 -4.00 6.46 3.53
N LEU A 50 -5.21 6.34 3.00
CA LEU A 50 -5.84 7.42 2.26
C LEU A 50 -6.10 8.58 3.23
N GLY A 51 -5.28 9.63 3.16
CA GLY A 51 -5.44 10.82 4.00
C GLY A 51 -6.87 11.34 3.92
N MET A 52 -7.50 11.57 5.08
CA MET A 52 -8.89 12.01 5.23
C MET A 52 -9.12 13.42 4.66
N SER A 53 -9.11 13.58 3.34
CA SER A 53 -9.59 14.78 2.66
C SER A 53 -11.03 14.58 2.21
N GLY A 54 -11.94 14.64 3.18
CA GLY A 54 -13.37 14.82 2.96
C GLY A 54 -14.20 13.53 3.04
N GLU A 55 -14.88 13.36 4.16
CA GLU A 55 -16.25 12.83 4.23
C GLU A 55 -16.53 11.48 3.52
N GLN A 56 -15.64 10.50 3.69
CA GLN A 56 -15.98 9.09 3.45
C GLN A 56 -15.72 8.26 4.70
N LYS A 57 -16.74 8.20 5.58
CA LYS A 57 -16.88 7.23 6.68
C LYS A 57 -17.09 5.78 6.16
N GLY A 58 -16.33 5.38 5.16
CA GLY A 58 -16.43 4.06 4.54
C GLY A 58 -15.14 3.56 3.91
N SER A 59 -14.03 4.29 4.07
CA SER A 59 -12.70 3.76 3.77
C SER A 59 -12.38 2.69 4.80
N PHE A 60 -11.89 1.55 4.30
CA PHE A 60 -11.28 0.50 5.11
C PHE A 60 -10.41 1.16 6.18
N ASP A 61 -10.69 0.87 7.45
CA ASP A 61 -9.94 1.43 8.56
C ASP A 61 -8.55 0.80 8.51
N ALA A 62 -7.63 1.49 7.82
CA ALA A 62 -6.26 1.04 7.61
C ALA A 62 -5.57 0.80 8.96
N GLN A 63 -6.00 1.54 10.00
CA GLN A 63 -5.54 1.36 11.37
C GLN A 63 -6.06 0.07 12.00
N GLU A 64 -7.34 -0.30 11.85
CA GLU A 64 -7.83 -1.61 12.32
C GLU A 64 -7.10 -2.78 11.65
N ILE A 65 -6.94 -2.72 10.33
CA ILE A 65 -6.24 -3.78 9.56
C ILE A 65 -4.76 -3.81 9.93
N GLY A 66 -4.13 -2.65 10.06
CA GLY A 66 -2.74 -2.54 10.49
C GLY A 66 -2.53 -3.08 11.90
N ALA A 67 -3.46 -2.85 12.82
CA ALA A 67 -3.43 -3.40 14.17
C ALA A 67 -3.60 -4.93 14.17
N GLU A 68 -4.51 -5.46 13.36
CA GLU A 68 -4.68 -6.90 13.17
C GLU A 68 -3.42 -7.54 12.57
N MET A 69 -2.85 -6.94 11.52
CA MET A 69 -1.59 -7.37 10.93
C MET A 69 -0.45 -7.37 11.93
N GLN A 70 -0.31 -6.31 12.73
CA GLN A 70 0.72 -6.24 13.76
C GLN A 70 0.57 -7.37 14.78
N LYS A 71 -0.67 -7.70 15.18
CA LYS A 71 -0.97 -8.76 16.14
C LYS A 71 -0.74 -10.16 15.56
N GLU A 72 -1.15 -10.40 14.32
CA GLU A 72 -1.10 -11.71 13.66
C GLU A 72 0.29 -12.04 13.10
N LEU A 73 0.97 -11.03 12.56
CA LEU A 73 2.25 -11.18 11.86
C LEU A 73 3.45 -10.90 12.77
N GLY A 74 3.26 -10.13 13.85
CA GLY A 74 4.31 -9.83 14.82
C GLY A 74 5.38 -8.87 14.31
N VAL A 75 5.11 -8.13 13.23
CA VAL A 75 6.03 -7.16 12.60
C VAL A 75 5.55 -5.73 12.83
N GLN A 76 6.47 -4.77 12.77
CA GLN A 76 6.12 -3.36 12.93
C GLN A 76 5.35 -2.87 11.69
N VAL A 77 4.17 -2.28 11.92
CA VAL A 77 3.38 -1.64 10.86
C VAL A 77 3.51 -0.13 11.00
N ARG A 78 3.92 0.54 9.92
CA ARG A 78 3.98 2.00 9.79
C ARG A 78 2.96 2.46 8.77
N TYR A 79 2.42 3.64 9.00
CA TYR A 79 1.43 4.24 8.11
C TYR A 79 2.08 5.35 7.30
N GLN A 80 1.84 5.33 5.99
CA GLN A 80 2.25 6.39 5.09
C GLN A 80 1.00 6.99 4.47
N GLU A 81 0.76 8.28 4.73
CA GLU A 81 -0.33 9.00 4.06
C GLU A 81 -0.12 8.93 2.54
N GLU A 82 -1.11 8.36 1.84
CA GLU A 82 -1.22 8.29 0.39
C GLU A 82 -1.61 9.68 -0.12
N MET A 83 -0.64 10.59 -0.21
CA MET A 83 -0.85 11.94 -0.74
C MET A 83 -1.22 11.96 -2.23
N PHE A 84 -1.04 10.82 -2.92
CA PHE A 84 -1.49 10.59 -4.31
C PHE A 84 -2.92 10.07 -4.42
N SER A 85 -3.71 10.14 -3.34
CA SER A 85 -5.10 9.70 -3.38
C SER A 85 -5.92 10.57 -4.33
N THR A 86 -6.27 9.94 -5.45
CA THR A 86 -7.45 10.09 -6.33
C THR A 86 -7.84 11.50 -6.79
N LYS A 87 -7.84 12.53 -5.95
CA LYS A 87 -8.31 13.89 -6.26
C LYS A 87 -7.26 14.73 -7.01
N MET A 88 -5.99 14.76 -6.58
CA MET A 88 -4.92 15.43 -7.33
C MET A 88 -4.58 14.69 -8.64
N ALA A 89 -4.63 13.35 -8.60
CA ALA A 89 -4.51 12.54 -9.81
C ALA A 89 -5.68 12.81 -10.76
N GLN A 90 -6.94 12.80 -10.31
CA GLN A 90 -8.09 13.08 -11.18
C GLN A 90 -8.09 14.51 -11.76
N ASP A 91 -7.64 15.50 -11.00
CA ASP A 91 -7.63 16.90 -11.45
C ASP A 91 -6.57 17.14 -12.54
N SER A 92 -5.34 16.64 -12.35
CA SER A 92 -4.30 16.63 -13.40
C SER A 92 -4.67 15.75 -14.61
N LEU A 93 -5.49 14.71 -14.42
CA LEU A 93 -5.90 13.79 -15.48
C LEU A 93 -7.04 14.33 -16.35
N LYS A 94 -7.87 15.22 -15.82
CA LYS A 94 -8.93 15.90 -16.59
C LYS A 94 -8.34 16.80 -17.67
N GLU A 95 -7.20 17.44 -17.38
CA GLU A 95 -6.49 18.29 -18.34
C GLU A 95 -5.75 17.51 -19.45
N LYS A 96 -5.28 16.29 -19.15
CA LYS A 96 -4.45 15.50 -20.09
C LYS A 96 -5.18 14.38 -20.85
N GLY A 97 -6.50 14.25 -20.74
CA GLY A 97 -7.28 13.28 -21.53
C GLY A 97 -6.91 11.80 -21.28
N ALA A 98 -6.19 11.50 -20.20
CA ALA A 98 -5.63 10.18 -19.96
C ALA A 98 -6.64 9.29 -19.21
N LYS A 99 -7.49 8.59 -19.97
CA LYS A 99 -8.29 7.43 -19.49
C LYS A 99 -7.45 6.27 -18.92
N LYS A 100 -6.11 6.35 -18.94
CA LYS A 100 -5.18 5.24 -18.72
C LYS A 100 -4.64 5.06 -17.30
N ILE A 101 -4.97 5.91 -16.32
CA ILE A 101 -4.56 5.70 -14.91
C ILE A 101 -5.51 4.78 -14.13
N LYS A 102 -6.65 4.37 -14.70
CA LYS A 102 -7.53 3.38 -14.05
C LYS A 102 -6.92 1.97 -13.96
N GLU A 103 -5.82 1.71 -14.66
CA GLU A 103 -5.04 0.47 -14.62
C GLU A 103 -3.63 0.72 -14.08
N LEU A 104 -3.47 1.64 -13.13
CA LEU A 104 -2.25 1.61 -12.33
C LEU A 104 -2.30 0.32 -11.52
N ASP A 105 -1.47 -0.63 -11.94
CA ASP A 105 -1.42 -1.99 -11.41
C ASP A 105 -1.24 -1.93 -9.88
N ASN A 106 -1.99 -2.73 -9.11
CA ASN A 106 -2.08 -2.54 -7.66
C ASN A 106 -0.69 -2.57 -6.98
N GLN A 107 0.20 -3.43 -7.48
CA GLN A 107 1.59 -3.52 -7.04
C GLN A 107 2.44 -2.28 -7.39
N GLU A 108 2.17 -1.60 -8.50
CA GLU A 108 2.84 -0.34 -8.86
C GLU A 108 2.43 0.79 -7.91
N ALA A 109 1.14 0.84 -7.54
CA ALA A 109 0.68 1.76 -6.50
C ALA A 109 1.40 1.49 -5.16
N ALA A 110 1.49 0.23 -4.75
CA ALA A 110 2.23 -0.16 -3.54
C ALA A 110 3.71 0.23 -3.62
N ARG A 111 4.35 0.07 -4.79
CA ARG A 111 5.75 0.45 -5.02
C ARG A 111 5.96 1.94 -4.83
N ILE A 112 5.08 2.77 -5.39
CA ILE A 112 5.17 4.24 -5.28
C ILE A 112 5.04 4.68 -3.82
N ILE A 113 4.13 4.08 -3.06
CA ILE A 113 3.94 4.38 -1.64
C ILE A 113 5.20 4.02 -0.85
N LEU A 114 5.73 2.80 -1.05
CA LEU A 114 6.93 2.35 -0.36
C LEU A 114 8.15 3.18 -0.74
N GLN A 115 8.33 3.50 -2.02
CA GLN A 115 9.42 4.36 -2.48
C GLN A 115 9.34 5.75 -1.84
N SER A 116 8.14 6.32 -1.72
CA SER A 116 7.95 7.63 -1.10
C SER A 116 8.27 7.62 0.40
N TRP A 117 8.07 6.49 1.08
CA TRP A 117 8.47 6.32 2.47
C TRP A 117 10.00 6.20 2.61
N LEU A 118 10.63 5.41 1.73
CA LEU A 118 12.08 5.20 1.67
C LEU A 118 12.87 6.46 1.29
N ASP A 119 12.29 7.36 0.49
CA ASP A 119 12.93 8.64 0.12
C ASP A 119 12.91 9.66 1.26
N LYS A 120 11.98 9.50 2.21
CA LYS A 120 11.80 10.39 3.37
C LYS A 120 12.59 9.98 4.62
N ASN A 121 13.02 8.72 4.71
CA ASN A 121 13.73 8.16 5.86
C ASN A 121 15.17 7.82 5.48
#